data_AF-A0A2C9LJ78-F1
#
_entry.id   AF-A0A2C9LJ78-F1
#
_cell.length_a   1.000
_cell.length_b   1.000
_cell.length_c   1.000
_cell.angle_alpha   90.00
_cell.angle_beta   90.00
_cell.angle_gamma   90.00
#
_symmetry.space_group_name_H-M   'P 1'
#
loop_
_entity.id
_entity.type
_entity.pdbx_description
1 polymer ?
#
loop_
_entity_poly.entity_id
_entity_poly.type
_entity_poly.pdbx_seq_one_letter_code
_entity_poly.pdbx_strand_id
1 'polypeptide(L)'
;MTHGLLSTMHMLLFRSVELVVYTWIYKNWHFIELPWNSPWTWILGMLSVDFLYYWFHRISHESNIVWASHQVHHSSEEYNLTTALRQSLMQKYYSMFLYFPMALCVPPSVFYIHEQFNLLYQFWIHTEVTIVSEFKMNVHVKPFT
;
A
#
# COMPACT_ATOMS: atom_id res chain seq x y z
N MET A 1 -16.70 -6.47 18.95
CA MET A 1 -16.86 -5.03 18.64
C MET A 1 -15.61 -4.20 18.93
N THR A 2 -14.85 -4.49 19.99
CA THR A 2 -13.64 -3.72 20.40
C THR A 2 -12.47 -3.78 19.40
N HIS A 3 -12.17 -4.94 18.81
CA HIS A 3 -11.04 -5.06 17.87
C HIS A 3 -11.22 -4.31 16.55
N GLY A 4 -12.45 -4.23 16.02
CA GLY A 4 -12.75 -3.49 14.80
C GLY A 4 -12.59 -1.98 15.00
N LEU A 5 -13.14 -1.45 16.11
CA LEU A 5 -13.00 -0.03 16.46
C LEU A 5 -11.53 0.37 16.63
N LEU A 6 -10.73 -0.46 17.33
CA LEU A 6 -9.30 -0.21 17.49
C LEU A 6 -8.56 -0.18 16.15
N SER A 7 -8.87 -1.11 15.25
CA SER A 7 -8.31 -1.13 13.90
C SER A 7 -8.66 0.14 13.12
N THR A 8 -9.93 0.57 13.15
CA THR A 8 -10.36 1.82 12.49
C THR A 8 -9.67 3.06 13.07
N MET A 9 -9.61 3.19 14.40
CA MET A 9 -8.94 4.32 15.05
C MET A 9 -7.46 4.37 14.70
N HIS A 10 -6.80 3.20 14.70
CA HIS A 10 -5.42 3.07 14.28
C HIS A 10 -5.26 3.51 12.82
N MET A 11 -6.04 2.96 11.89
CA MET A 11 -6.00 3.33 10.47
C MET A 11 -6.15 4.85 10.26
N LEU A 12 -7.11 5.49 10.93
CA LEU A 12 -7.31 6.95 10.83
C LEU A 12 -6.10 7.75 11.33
N LEU A 13 -5.50 7.31 12.44
CA LEU A 13 -4.30 7.93 13.00
C LEU A 13 -3.13 7.83 12.01
N PHE A 14 -2.87 6.66 11.42
CA PHE A 14 -1.76 6.51 10.47
C PHE A 14 -1.97 7.25 9.17
N ARG A 15 -3.20 7.27 8.65
CA ARG A 15 -3.53 8.08 7.48
C ARG A 15 -3.31 9.56 7.75
N SER A 16 -3.61 10.02 8.96
CA SER A 16 -3.37 11.40 9.37
C SER A 16 -1.87 11.71 9.50
N VAL A 17 -1.08 10.80 10.08
CA VAL A 17 0.38 10.95 10.15
C VAL A 17 1.01 10.96 8.75
N GLU A 18 0.63 10.03 7.90
CA GLU A 18 1.06 9.97 6.49
C GLU A 18 0.73 11.28 5.77
N LEU A 19 -0.51 11.77 5.90
CA LEU A 19 -0.96 13.06 5.36
C LEU A 19 -0.08 14.22 5.81
N VAL A 20 0.11 14.35 7.12
CA VAL A 20 0.86 15.46 7.69
C VAL A 20 2.33 15.41 7.25
N VAL A 21 2.97 14.25 7.36
CA VAL A 21 4.39 14.09 7.02
C VAL A 21 4.63 14.27 5.53
N TYR A 22 3.83 13.63 4.67
CA TYR A 22 3.96 13.79 3.21
C TYR A 22 3.76 15.24 2.79
N THR A 23 2.72 15.91 3.30
CA THR A 23 2.46 17.32 2.99
C THR A 23 3.57 18.23 3.51
N TRP A 24 4.12 17.92 4.68
CA TRP A 24 5.25 18.67 5.24
C TRP A 24 6.51 18.50 4.38
N ILE A 25 6.84 17.28 3.94
CA ILE A 25 7.97 17.04 3.03
C ILE A 25 7.75 17.83 1.74
N TYR A 26 6.59 17.71 1.12
CA TYR A 26 6.27 18.41 -0.13
C TYR A 26 6.43 19.92 0.03
N LYS A 27 5.84 20.52 1.07
CA LYS A 27 5.90 21.98 1.28
C LYS A 27 7.33 22.51 1.49
N ASN A 28 8.22 21.74 2.09
CA ASN A 28 9.55 22.21 2.48
C ASN A 28 10.67 21.76 1.54
N TRP A 29 10.49 20.64 0.82
CA TRP A 29 11.57 19.94 0.13
C TRP A 29 11.25 19.52 -1.31
N HIS A 30 10.09 19.87 -1.87
CA HIS A 30 9.83 19.58 -3.28
C HIS A 30 10.83 20.34 -4.17
N PHE A 31 11.34 19.66 -5.19
CA PHE A 31 12.29 20.25 -6.15
C PHE A 31 11.60 20.76 -7.41
N ILE A 32 10.44 20.18 -7.74
CA ILE A 32 9.69 20.45 -8.97
C ILE A 32 8.21 20.58 -8.60
N GLU A 33 7.58 21.63 -9.11
CA GLU A 33 6.13 21.80 -9.02
C GLU A 33 5.46 21.17 -10.23
N LEU A 34 4.73 20.08 -10.03
CA LEU A 34 3.92 19.45 -11.08
C LEU A 34 2.53 20.10 -11.13
N PRO A 35 2.13 20.72 -12.25
CA PRO A 35 0.85 21.41 -12.35
C PRO A 35 -0.33 20.44 -12.22
N TRP A 36 -1.31 20.80 -11.39
CA TRP A 36 -2.52 20.00 -11.19
C TRP A 36 -3.34 19.78 -12.47
N ASN A 37 -3.35 20.77 -13.36
CA ASN A 37 -4.08 20.74 -14.64
C ASN A 37 -3.34 19.98 -15.75
N SER A 38 -2.13 19.49 -15.50
CA SER A 38 -1.37 18.72 -16.48
C SER A 38 -1.72 17.24 -16.40
N PRO A 39 -2.20 16.59 -17.49
CA PRO A 39 -2.44 15.15 -17.50
C PRO A 39 -1.20 14.32 -17.16
N TRP A 40 -0.01 14.83 -17.49
CA TRP A 40 1.26 14.16 -17.19
C TRP A 40 1.52 14.05 -15.69
N THR A 41 1.11 15.05 -14.89
CA THR A 41 1.22 15.00 -13.42
C THR A 41 0.47 13.78 -12.87
N TRP A 42 -0.73 13.53 -13.38
CA TRP A 42 -1.56 12.40 -12.98
C TRP A 42 -1.00 11.07 -13.47
N ILE A 43 -0.59 10.98 -14.73
CA ILE A 43 0.03 9.76 -15.27
C ILE A 43 1.29 9.40 -14.47
N LEU A 44 2.17 10.37 -14.20
CA LEU A 44 3.38 10.15 -13.41
C LEU A 44 3.04 9.75 -11.97
N GLY A 45 2.05 10.39 -11.35
CA GLY A 45 1.57 10.02 -10.02
C GLY A 45 1.08 8.58 -9.98
N MET A 46 0.28 8.17 -10.97
CA MET A 46 -0.32 6.83 -11.04
C MET A 46 0.78 5.77 -11.17
N LEU A 47 1.69 5.95 -12.12
CA LEU A 47 2.82 5.04 -12.35
C LEU A 47 3.73 4.96 -11.13
N SER A 48 3.98 6.10 -10.46
CA SER A 48 4.84 6.13 -9.27
C SER A 48 4.21 5.39 -8.09
N VAL A 49 2.90 5.58 -7.85
CA VAL A 49 2.17 4.84 -6.80
C VAL A 49 2.20 3.35 -7.08
N ASP A 50 1.90 2.94 -8.32
CA ASP A 50 1.87 1.53 -8.71
C ASP A 50 3.25 0.87 -8.60
N PHE A 51 4.29 1.56 -9.07
CA PHE A 51 5.67 1.10 -8.96
C PHE A 51 6.12 0.90 -7.52
N LEU A 52 5.83 1.86 -6.63
CA LEU A 52 6.21 1.75 -5.22
C LEU A 52 5.37 0.71 -4.48
N TYR A 53 4.10 0.53 -4.87
CA TYR A 53 3.29 -0.58 -4.39
C TYR A 53 3.91 -1.93 -4.77
N TYR A 54 4.29 -2.11 -6.03
CA TYR A 54 4.98 -3.31 -6.51
C TYR A 54 6.25 -3.58 -5.70
N TRP A 55 7.10 -2.57 -5.51
CA TRP A 55 8.34 -2.74 -4.74
C TRP A 55 8.08 -3.04 -3.27
N PHE A 56 7.09 -2.40 -2.65
CA PHE A 56 6.70 -2.73 -1.29
C PHE A 56 6.28 -4.20 -1.17
N HIS A 57 5.42 -4.66 -2.08
CA HIS A 57 4.95 -6.04 -2.10
C HIS A 57 6.12 -7.01 -2.33
N ARG A 58 6.99 -6.72 -3.29
CA ARG A 58 8.19 -7.52 -3.56
C ARG A 58 9.13 -7.59 -2.36
N ILE A 59 9.47 -6.46 -1.73
CA ILE A 59 10.32 -6.41 -0.53
C ILE A 59 9.67 -7.22 0.61
N SER A 60 8.35 -7.18 0.71
CA SER A 60 7.60 -7.97 1.70
C SER A 60 7.78 -9.48 1.51
N HIS A 61 8.00 -9.94 0.28
CA HIS A 61 8.29 -11.35 -0.02
C HIS A 61 9.77 -11.69 0.01
N GLU A 62 10.66 -10.72 -0.18
CA GLU A 62 12.12 -10.95 -0.20
C GLU A 62 12.78 -10.82 1.19
N SER A 63 12.32 -9.90 2.05
CA SER A 63 12.91 -9.59 3.36
C SER A 63 12.12 -10.19 4.53
N ASN A 64 12.81 -10.87 5.46
CA ASN A 64 12.17 -11.48 6.64
C ASN A 64 11.51 -10.46 7.57
N ILE A 65 12.07 -9.25 7.69
CA ILE A 65 11.54 -8.19 8.56
C ILE A 65 10.20 -7.66 8.03
N VAL A 66 10.15 -7.40 6.72
CA VAL A 66 8.94 -6.87 6.10
C VAL A 66 7.91 -7.98 5.91
N TRP A 67 8.36 -9.21 5.62
CA TRP A 67 7.52 -10.42 5.62
C TRP A 67 6.80 -10.61 6.96
N ALA A 68 7.47 -10.39 8.09
CA ALA A 68 6.82 -10.52 9.40
C ALA A 68 5.58 -9.62 9.55
N SER A 69 5.57 -8.46 8.86
CA SER A 69 4.40 -7.58 8.79
C SER A 69 3.37 -8.02 7.75
N HIS A 70 3.77 -8.73 6.70
CA HIS A 70 2.92 -9.08 5.56
C HIS A 70 2.29 -10.48 5.66
N GLN A 71 2.90 -11.41 6.38
CA GLN A 71 2.45 -12.80 6.50
C GLN A 71 1.00 -12.96 6.99
N VAL A 72 0.49 -12.00 7.79
CA VAL A 72 -0.89 -12.01 8.28
C VAL A 72 -1.88 -11.94 7.10
N HIS A 73 -1.54 -11.19 6.05
CA HIS A 73 -2.34 -11.10 4.84
C HIS A 73 -2.33 -12.41 4.05
N HIS A 74 -1.18 -13.08 3.98
CA HIS A 74 -1.02 -14.38 3.33
C HIS A 74 -1.38 -15.59 4.20
N SER A 75 -2.01 -15.39 5.36
CA SER A 75 -2.35 -16.48 6.28
C SER A 75 -3.64 -17.23 5.93
N SER A 76 -4.40 -16.73 4.95
CA SER A 76 -5.63 -17.38 4.47
C SER A 76 -5.31 -18.23 3.24
N GLU A 77 -5.88 -19.43 3.19
CA GLU A 77 -5.86 -20.28 1.98
C GLU A 77 -6.88 -19.80 0.93
N GLU A 78 -7.88 -19.01 1.36
CA GLU A 78 -8.94 -18.47 0.51
C GLU A 78 -8.55 -17.12 -0.10
N TYR A 79 -8.76 -16.96 -1.41
CA TYR A 79 -8.47 -15.73 -2.15
C TYR A 79 -9.76 -14.92 -2.40
N ASN A 80 -10.28 -14.29 -1.35
CA ASN A 80 -11.51 -13.49 -1.39
C ASN A 80 -11.35 -12.11 -0.73
N LEU A 81 -12.41 -11.28 -0.80
CA LEU A 81 -12.39 -9.89 -0.34
C LEU A 81 -12.10 -9.77 1.17
N THR A 82 -12.46 -10.78 1.94
CA THR A 82 -12.21 -10.81 3.39
C THR A 82 -10.71 -10.97 3.67
N THR A 83 -10.01 -11.77 2.86
CA THR A 83 -8.56 -11.91 2.90
C THR A 83 -7.86 -10.58 2.57
N ALA A 84 -8.40 -9.80 1.63
CA ALA A 84 -7.86 -8.48 1.27
C ALA A 84 -7.84 -7.50 2.45
N LEU A 85 -8.87 -7.56 3.31
CA LEU A 85 -8.99 -6.69 4.48
C LEU A 85 -8.10 -7.12 5.66
N ARG A 86 -7.50 -8.32 5.59
CA ARG A 86 -6.74 -8.91 6.69
C ARG A 86 -5.26 -8.45 6.66
N GLN A 87 -5.04 -7.17 6.87
CA GLN A 87 -3.69 -6.60 6.89
C GLN A 87 -3.17 -6.38 8.31
N SER A 88 -1.87 -6.58 8.50
CA SER A 88 -1.21 -6.18 9.76
C SER A 88 -1.12 -4.67 9.85
N LEU A 89 -1.22 -4.15 11.07
CA LEU A 89 -0.98 -2.74 11.37
C LEU A 89 0.44 -2.30 10.93
N MET A 90 1.43 -3.16 11.12
CA MET A 90 2.83 -2.88 10.77
C MET A 90 3.07 -2.72 9.27
N GLN A 91 2.22 -3.35 8.44
CA GLN A 91 2.34 -3.27 6.99
C GLN A 91 2.24 -1.81 6.50
N LYS A 92 1.34 -1.01 7.10
CA LYS A 92 1.13 0.39 6.72
C LYS A 92 2.32 1.29 7.07
N TYR A 93 3.08 0.97 8.12
CA TYR A 93 4.29 1.73 8.47
C TYR A 93 5.36 1.56 7.40
N TYR A 94 5.66 0.32 7.01
CA TYR A 94 6.67 0.04 5.99
C TYR A 94 6.30 0.65 4.63
N SER A 95 5.03 0.54 4.22
CA SER A 95 4.59 1.14 2.96
C SER A 95 4.67 2.67 2.98
N MET A 96 4.31 3.32 4.10
CA MET A 96 4.34 4.79 4.21
C MET A 96 5.73 5.36 3.94
N PHE A 97 6.79 4.75 4.50
CA PHE A 97 8.17 5.22 4.28
C PHE A 97 8.62 5.11 2.82
N LEU A 98 8.12 4.11 2.07
CA LEU A 98 8.42 3.97 0.63
C LEU A 98 7.75 5.07 -0.21
N TYR A 99 6.63 5.63 0.24
CA TYR A 99 5.93 6.69 -0.49
C TYR A 99 6.47 8.09 -0.22
N PHE A 100 7.14 8.35 0.91
CA PHE A 100 7.67 9.68 1.23
C PHE A 100 8.62 10.28 0.19
N PRO A 101 9.51 9.53 -0.48
CA PRO A 101 10.32 10.07 -1.58
C PRO A 101 9.49 10.69 -2.71
N MET A 102 8.26 10.23 -2.94
CA MET A 102 7.40 10.84 -3.96
C MET A 102 7.06 12.30 -3.65
N ALA A 103 7.01 12.68 -2.37
CA ALA A 103 6.68 14.05 -1.95
C ALA A 103 7.72 15.08 -2.43
N LEU A 104 8.87 14.65 -2.95
CA LEU A 104 9.87 15.54 -3.53
C LEU A 104 9.45 16.09 -4.91
N CYS A 105 8.47 15.46 -5.56
CA CYS A 105 8.01 15.84 -6.90
C CYS A 105 6.47 15.82 -7.04
N VAL A 106 5.78 14.86 -6.43
CA VAL A 106 4.35 14.61 -6.65
C VAL A 106 3.47 15.39 -5.66
N PRO A 107 2.49 16.19 -6.14
CA PRO A 107 1.58 16.92 -5.26
C PRO A 107 0.78 15.99 -4.35
N PRO A 108 0.53 16.38 -3.07
CA PRO A 108 -0.16 15.52 -2.11
C PRO A 108 -1.52 15.01 -2.61
N SER A 109 -2.32 15.88 -3.22
CA SER A 109 -3.63 15.51 -3.76
C SER A 109 -3.57 14.42 -4.83
N VAL A 110 -2.57 14.46 -5.71
CA VAL A 110 -2.36 13.46 -6.77
C VAL A 110 -1.94 12.12 -6.15
N PHE A 111 -1.01 12.17 -5.20
CA PHE A 111 -0.58 10.98 -4.46
C PHE A 111 -1.75 10.30 -3.76
N TYR A 112 -2.53 11.02 -2.94
CA TYR A 112 -3.61 10.41 -2.16
C TYR A 112 -4.71 9.82 -3.05
N ILE A 113 -5.08 10.51 -4.13
CA ILE A 113 -6.10 10.00 -5.04
C ILE A 113 -5.64 8.69 -5.68
N HIS A 114 -4.40 8.63 -6.17
CA HIS A 114 -3.88 7.43 -6.80
C HIS A 114 -3.59 6.30 -5.82
N GLU A 115 -3.18 6.61 -4.59
CA GLU A 115 -3.06 5.61 -3.53
C GLU A 115 -4.43 4.96 -3.25
N GLN A 116 -5.51 5.74 -3.17
CA GLN A 116 -6.86 5.16 -2.96
C GLN A 116 -7.33 4.33 -4.16
N PHE A 117 -7.09 4.79 -5.39
CA PHE A 117 -7.43 3.99 -6.57
C PHE A 117 -6.63 2.69 -6.63
N ASN A 118 -5.35 2.73 -6.31
CA ASN A 118 -4.52 1.53 -6.24
C ASN A 118 -5.06 0.58 -5.17
N LEU A 119 -5.38 1.06 -3.96
CA LEU A 119 -5.98 0.24 -2.90
C LEU A 119 -7.32 -0.39 -3.31
N LEU A 120 -8.19 0.36 -3.99
CA LEU A 120 -9.45 -0.16 -4.52
C LEU A 120 -9.22 -1.25 -5.57
N TYR A 121 -8.27 -1.03 -6.48
CA TYR A 121 -7.89 -2.02 -7.49
C TYR A 121 -7.33 -3.29 -6.83
N GLN A 122 -6.42 -3.13 -5.86
CA GLN A 122 -5.85 -4.25 -5.10
C GLN A 122 -6.94 -5.00 -4.33
N PHE A 123 -7.89 -4.32 -3.69
CA PHE A 123 -9.03 -4.97 -3.06
C PHE A 123 -9.89 -5.74 -4.07
N TRP A 124 -10.21 -5.12 -5.21
CA TRP A 124 -11.06 -5.71 -6.25
C TRP A 124 -10.50 -7.01 -6.85
N ILE A 125 -9.19 -7.07 -7.06
CA ILE A 125 -8.57 -8.28 -7.63
C ILE A 125 -8.55 -9.46 -6.65
N HIS A 126 -8.87 -9.27 -5.36
CA HIS A 126 -9.05 -10.34 -4.38
C HIS A 126 -10.48 -10.90 -4.43
N THR A 127 -10.94 -11.29 -5.62
CA THR A 127 -12.23 -11.96 -5.79
C THR A 127 -12.02 -13.37 -6.31
N GLU A 128 -12.87 -14.29 -5.86
CA GLU A 128 -12.92 -15.68 -6.34
C GLU A 128 -13.36 -15.76 -7.83
N VAL A 129 -13.95 -14.69 -8.35
CA VAL A 129 -14.49 -14.59 -9.71
C VAL A 129 -13.39 -14.40 -10.76
N THR A 130 -12.24 -13.84 -10.38
CA THR A 130 -11.09 -13.74 -11.27
C THR A 130 -10.44 -15.11 -11.42
N ILE A 131 -10.37 -15.63 -12.66
CA ILE A 131 -9.80 -16.94 -13.01
C ILE A 131 -8.28 -16.93 -12.72
N VAL A 132 -7.91 -17.13 -11.46
CA VAL A 132 -6.60 -17.63 -11.02
C VAL A 132 -6.86 -18.71 -9.96
N SER A 133 -7.82 -19.60 -10.23
CA SER A 133 -8.15 -20.73 -9.35
C SER A 133 -7.24 -21.95 -9.57
N GLU A 134 -6.24 -21.86 -10.45
CA GLU A 134 -5.34 -22.98 -10.80
C GLU A 134 -3.85 -22.69 -10.54
N PHE A 135 -3.54 -21.86 -9.56
CA PHE A 135 -2.22 -21.92 -8.94
C PHE A 135 -2.41 -22.27 -7.48
N LYS A 136 -2.49 -23.57 -7.19
CA LYS A 136 -2.13 -24.10 -5.87
C LYS A 136 -0.72 -23.60 -5.61
N MET A 137 -0.59 -22.44 -4.95
CA MET A 137 0.65 -22.04 -4.33
C MET A 137 0.92 -23.14 -3.30
N ASN A 138 1.84 -24.04 -3.64
CA ASN A 138 2.63 -24.71 -2.63
C ASN A 138 3.17 -23.58 -1.75
N VAL A 139 2.51 -23.38 -0.60
CA VAL A 139 2.92 -22.42 0.40
C VAL A 139 4.26 -22.93 0.92
N HIS A 140 5.33 -22.54 0.22
CA HIS A 140 6.66 -22.54 0.78
C HIS A 140 6.64 -21.44 1.83
N VAL A 141 6.10 -21.77 3.01
CA VAL A 141 6.42 -21.07 4.24
C VAL A 141 7.94 -21.00 4.23
N LYS A 142 8.50 -19.81 4.05
CA LYS A 142 9.96 -19.64 4.11
C LYS A 142 10.42 -20.34 5.39
N PRO A 143 11.30 -21.35 5.30
CA PRO A 143 11.75 -22.02 6.50
C PRO A 143 12.44 -20.98 7.38
N PHE A 144 12.12 -20.99 8.67
CA PHE A 144 12.85 -20.23 9.68
C PHE A 144 14.23 -20.87 9.82
N THR A 145 15.18 -20.50 8.96
CA THR A 145 16.61 -20.79 9.09
C THR A 145 17.40 -19.52 8.92
#